data_AF-A0A9W9M2P8-F1
#
_entry.id   AF-A0A9W9M2P8-F1
#
_cell.length_a   1.000
_cell.length_b   1.000
_cell.length_c   1.000
_cell.angle_alpha   90.00
_cell.angle_beta   90.00
_cell.angle_gamma   90.00
#
_symmetry.space_group_name_H-M   'P 1'
#
loop_
_entity.id
_entity.type
_entity.pdbx_description
1 polymer ?
#
loop_
_entity_poly.entity_id
_entity_poly.type
_entity_poly.pdbx_seq_one_letter_code
_entity_poly.pdbx_strand_id
1 'polypeptide(L)'
;MTTPIACMCGSVALSIQLDSVADQSKLQLCHCDHCRMVTGQLSSSYYLLQHEPADLDGLQEYQQSNHVSRYFCKTCGAHVFARMQPGGQFLVASGLLAAKNVPSIQAVEHWQSSETGDGGLGALLPGTESTVTGCRLHTSTSNESPNRESINLVEYTSTSQHLRARCLCGGVEFYITKPDASSLQASSPWPDLLVPYHTGSGTNPDDIKWWLRDGAVD
;
A
#
# COMPACT_ATOMS: atom_id res chain seq x y z
N MET A 1 21.55 6.21 -17.55
CA MET A 1 20.69 5.53 -18.55
C MET A 1 19.24 5.78 -18.16
N THR A 2 18.33 5.91 -19.12
CA THR A 2 16.91 6.12 -18.82
C THR A 2 16.17 4.78 -18.67
N THR A 3 15.23 4.74 -17.73
CA THR A 3 14.36 3.60 -17.46
C THR A 3 12.91 4.03 -17.71
N PRO A 4 12.17 3.36 -18.60
CA PRO A 4 10.76 3.64 -18.80
C PRO A 4 9.92 3.14 -17.62
N ILE A 5 8.88 3.91 -17.28
CA ILE A 5 7.85 3.52 -16.32
C ILE A 5 6.47 3.68 -16.94
N ALA A 6 5.51 2.86 -16.51
CA ALA A 6 4.12 2.98 -16.93
C ALA A 6 3.16 2.47 -15.87
N CYS A 7 2.05 3.20 -15.64
CA CYS A 7 0.94 2.71 -14.84
C CYS A 7 0.05 1.73 -15.64
N MET A 8 -0.84 1.00 -14.95
CA MET A 8 -1.69 -0.02 -15.56
C MET A 8 -2.54 0.49 -16.73
N CYS A 9 -3.10 1.70 -16.62
CA CYS A 9 -3.93 2.28 -17.69
C CYS A 9 -3.12 3.00 -18.78
N GLY A 10 -1.80 3.14 -18.62
CA GLY A 10 -0.93 3.83 -19.56
C GLY A 10 -1.04 5.37 -19.56
N SER A 11 -1.98 5.98 -18.82
CA SER A 11 -2.12 7.44 -18.75
C SER A 11 -0.91 8.15 -18.13
N VAL A 12 -0.12 7.43 -17.34
CA VAL A 12 1.18 7.89 -16.84
C VAL A 12 2.23 6.96 -17.41
N ALA A 13 3.03 7.47 -18.35
CA ALA A 13 4.15 6.76 -18.95
C ALA A 13 5.31 7.75 -19.15
N LEU A 14 6.43 7.53 -18.46
CA LEU A 14 7.55 8.46 -18.39
C LEU A 14 8.88 7.73 -18.58
N SER A 15 9.92 8.48 -18.95
CA SER A 15 11.31 8.00 -18.90
C SER A 15 12.04 8.72 -17.79
N ILE A 16 12.53 7.95 -16.82
CA ILE A 16 13.21 8.46 -15.62
C ILE A 16 14.68 8.08 -15.62
N GLN A 17 15.48 8.71 -14.77
CA GLN A 17 16.85 8.28 -14.49
C GLN A 17 16.94 7.90 -13.02
N LEU A 18 17.31 6.64 -12.76
CA LEU A 18 17.58 6.17 -11.41
C LEU A 18 18.92 6.74 -10.92
N ASP A 19 19.00 7.04 -9.63
CA ASP A 19 20.21 7.58 -9.01
C ASP A 19 21.39 6.61 -9.19
N SER A 20 22.50 7.11 -9.74
CA SER A 20 23.66 6.28 -10.09
C SER A 20 24.56 5.94 -8.90
N VAL A 21 24.35 6.59 -7.75
CA VAL A 21 25.15 6.39 -6.53
C VAL A 21 24.50 5.36 -5.62
N ALA A 22 23.17 5.30 -5.60
CA ALA A 22 22.41 4.31 -4.86
C ALA A 22 22.69 2.88 -5.36
N ASP A 23 22.86 1.95 -4.43
CA ASP A 23 22.95 0.52 -4.74
C ASP A 23 21.58 -0.01 -5.19
N GLN A 24 21.40 -0.15 -6.51
CA GLN A 24 20.17 -0.64 -7.10
C GLN A 24 20.06 -2.18 -7.11
N SER A 25 21.12 -2.89 -6.70
CA SER A 25 21.13 -4.36 -6.64
C SER A 25 20.39 -4.91 -5.42
N LYS A 26 20.06 -4.05 -4.45
CA LYS A 26 19.30 -4.40 -3.25
C LYS A 26 17.89 -3.85 -3.35
N LEU A 27 16.89 -4.74 -3.36
CA LEU A 27 15.50 -4.35 -3.30
C LEU A 27 15.09 -4.15 -1.83
N GLN A 28 14.83 -2.90 -1.46
CA GLN A 28 14.39 -2.54 -0.12
C GLN A 28 12.87 -2.59 -0.04
N LEU A 29 12.33 -3.49 0.78
CA LEU A 29 10.91 -3.64 1.03
C LEU A 29 10.56 -3.08 2.40
N CYS A 30 9.89 -1.93 2.44
CA CYS A 30 9.43 -1.30 3.67
C CYS A 30 8.06 -1.83 4.08
N HIS A 31 7.96 -2.30 5.32
CA HIS A 31 6.76 -2.89 5.91
C HIS A 31 6.11 -1.97 6.95
N CYS A 32 6.56 -0.73 7.11
CA CYS A 32 5.97 0.15 8.12
C CYS A 32 4.48 0.42 7.87
N ASP A 33 3.75 0.73 8.93
CA ASP A 33 2.32 1.00 8.91
C ASP A 33 1.93 2.05 7.86
N HIS A 34 2.70 3.13 7.75
CA HIS A 34 2.47 4.17 6.74
C HIS A 34 2.53 3.63 5.32
N CYS A 35 3.58 2.88 4.98
CA CYS A 35 3.74 2.33 3.64
C CYS A 35 2.62 1.33 3.31
N ARG A 36 2.28 0.45 4.26
CA ARG A 36 1.21 -0.55 4.07
C ARG A 36 -0.16 0.11 3.92
N MET A 37 -0.54 1.01 4.84
CA MET A 37 -1.88 1.63 4.84
C MET A 37 -2.10 2.61 3.69
N VAL A 38 -1.04 3.23 3.17
CA VAL A 38 -1.14 4.10 2.00
C VAL A 38 -1.31 3.30 0.72
N THR A 39 -0.57 2.20 0.57
CA THR A 39 -0.54 1.44 -0.69
C THR A 39 -1.56 0.30 -0.72
N GLY A 40 -2.08 -0.10 0.45
CA GLY A 40 -2.89 -1.30 0.60
C GLY A 40 -2.09 -2.59 0.34
N GLN A 41 -0.76 -2.54 0.38
CA GLN A 41 0.14 -3.67 0.10
C GLN A 41 0.84 -4.15 1.36
N LEU A 42 1.40 -5.36 1.31
CA LEU A 42 2.21 -5.93 2.41
C LEU A 42 3.52 -5.17 2.64
N SER A 43 4.07 -4.57 1.59
CA SER A 43 5.26 -3.73 1.63
C SER A 43 5.29 -2.74 0.48
N SER A 44 6.21 -1.79 0.53
CA SER A 44 6.50 -0.88 -0.59
C SER A 44 7.99 -0.81 -0.86
N SER A 45 8.35 -0.73 -2.13
CA SER A 45 9.73 -0.57 -2.61
C SER A 45 9.86 0.59 -3.57
N TYR A 46 10.99 1.29 -3.46
CA TYR A 46 11.27 2.49 -4.24
C TYR A 46 12.71 2.50 -4.76
N TYR A 47 12.90 3.12 -5.92
CA TYR A 47 14.21 3.56 -6.39
C TYR A 47 14.32 5.07 -6.32
N LEU A 48 15.49 5.55 -5.91
CA LEU A 48 15.78 6.97 -5.90
C LEU A 48 15.96 7.47 -7.33
N LEU A 49 15.41 8.64 -7.64
CA LEU A 49 15.62 9.30 -8.91
C LEU A 49 16.81 10.24 -8.84
N GLN A 50 17.57 10.32 -9.93
CA GLN A 50 18.66 11.27 -10.09
C GLN A 50 18.12 12.72 -10.21
N HIS A 51 16.93 12.88 -10.79
CA HIS A 51 16.28 14.16 -11.03
C HIS A 51 14.77 14.06 -10.75
N GLU A 52 14.13 15.20 -10.50
CA GLU A 52 12.67 15.30 -10.44
C GLU A 52 12.03 14.79 -11.75
N PRO A 53 10.86 14.12 -11.70
CA PRO A 53 10.14 13.74 -12.91
C PRO A 53 9.86 14.94 -13.79
N ALA A 54 10.01 14.77 -15.11
CA ALA A 54 9.78 15.85 -16.07
C ALA A 54 8.31 16.31 -16.13
N ASP A 55 7.39 15.46 -15.66
CA ASP A 55 5.96 15.71 -15.68
C ASP A 55 5.28 15.02 -14.48
N LEU A 56 4.35 15.74 -13.86
CA LEU A 56 3.47 15.26 -12.79
C LEU A 56 1.98 15.37 -13.19
N ASP A 57 1.68 15.78 -14.42
CA ASP A 57 0.33 15.79 -14.95
C ASP A 57 -0.29 14.38 -14.96
N GLY A 58 -1.60 14.33 -14.77
CA GLY A 58 -2.31 13.06 -14.60
C GLY A 58 -2.05 12.36 -13.25
N LEU A 59 -1.22 12.92 -12.36
CA LEU A 59 -1.01 12.43 -11.00
C LEU A 59 -1.79 13.25 -9.96
N GLN A 60 -2.38 12.55 -9.00
CA GLN A 60 -2.95 13.11 -7.78
C GLN A 60 -1.88 13.08 -6.69
N GLU A 61 -1.56 14.25 -6.13
CA GLU A 61 -0.74 14.35 -4.94
C GLU A 61 -1.57 14.08 -3.69
N TYR A 62 -1.00 13.28 -2.79
CA TYR A 62 -1.44 13.09 -1.41
C TYR A 62 -0.29 13.52 -0.50
N GLN A 63 -0.46 14.67 0.15
CA GLN A 63 0.47 15.16 1.15
C GLN A 63 0.29 14.34 2.42
N GLN A 64 1.14 13.33 2.61
CA GLN A 64 1.07 12.40 3.73
C GLN A 64 1.48 13.09 5.03
N SER A 65 2.49 13.96 4.98
CA SER A 65 2.95 14.81 6.08
C SER A 65 3.68 16.03 5.52
N ASN A 66 4.21 16.89 6.39
CA ASN A 66 5.08 18.00 5.98
C ASN A 66 6.38 17.54 5.27
N HIS A 67 6.73 16.26 5.41
CA HIS A 67 7.99 15.68 4.93
C HIS A 67 7.80 14.72 3.76
N VAL A 68 6.58 14.22 3.52
CA VAL A 68 6.33 13.19 2.52
C VAL A 68 5.10 13.52 1.70
N SER A 69 5.27 13.57 0.38
CA SER A 69 4.17 13.61 -0.57
C SER A 69 4.21 12.38 -1.46
N ARG A 70 3.05 11.90 -1.88
CA ARG A 70 2.89 10.70 -2.70
C ARG A 70 2.02 10.99 -3.89
N TYR A 71 2.35 10.41 -5.03
CA TYR A 71 1.69 10.68 -6.30
C TYR A 71 1.07 9.41 -6.86
N PHE A 72 -0.20 9.48 -7.22
CA PHE A 72 -0.98 8.36 -7.75
C PHE A 72 -1.57 8.70 -9.10
N CYS A 73 -1.67 7.75 -10.02
CA CYS A 73 -2.39 7.97 -11.27
C CYS A 73 -3.86 8.32 -11.01
N LYS A 74 -4.36 9.45 -11.52
CA LYS A 74 -5.76 9.88 -11.37
C LYS A 74 -6.76 8.90 -11.97
N THR A 75 -6.34 8.13 -12.98
CA THR A 75 -7.22 7.21 -13.71
C THR A 75 -7.30 5.84 -13.05
N CYS A 76 -6.16 5.21 -12.73
CA CYS A 76 -6.12 3.83 -12.24
C CYS A 76 -5.61 3.68 -10.80
N GLY A 77 -5.31 4.77 -10.11
CA GLY A 77 -4.86 4.76 -8.71
C GLY A 77 -3.45 4.21 -8.45
N ALA A 78 -2.69 3.86 -9.50
CA ALA A 78 -1.35 3.29 -9.32
C ALA A 78 -0.43 4.26 -8.56
N HIS A 79 0.27 3.78 -7.53
CA HIS A 79 1.26 4.56 -6.80
C HIS A 79 2.51 4.75 -7.66
N VAL A 80 2.82 5.99 -8.07
CA VAL A 80 3.90 6.27 -9.03
C VAL A 80 5.14 6.79 -8.34
N PHE A 81 5.02 7.89 -7.59
CA PHE A 81 6.15 8.54 -6.94
C PHE A 81 5.92 8.82 -5.46
N ALA A 82 7.01 8.94 -4.73
CA ALA A 82 7.06 9.61 -3.43
C ALA A 82 8.11 10.73 -3.49
N ARG A 83 7.86 11.85 -2.80
CA ARG A 83 8.76 12.98 -2.67
C ARG A 83 9.06 13.23 -1.20
N MET A 84 10.34 13.29 -0.86
CA MET A 84 10.81 13.59 0.50
C MET A 84 11.17 15.08 0.64
N GLN A 85 10.90 15.64 1.82
CA GLN A 85 11.28 16.99 2.23
C GLN A 85 11.89 17.01 3.63
N PRO A 86 12.89 17.88 3.89
CA PRO A 86 13.49 18.84 2.96
C PRO A 86 14.42 18.15 1.93
N GLY A 87 14.62 18.77 0.77
CA GLY A 87 15.52 18.27 -0.29
C GLY A 87 14.83 17.92 -1.60
N GLY A 88 13.50 17.72 -1.59
CA GLY A 88 12.70 17.55 -2.80
C GLY A 88 13.04 16.29 -3.61
N GLN A 89 13.65 15.29 -2.97
CA GLN A 89 14.13 14.09 -3.64
C GLN A 89 12.95 13.18 -4.01
N PHE A 90 12.87 12.79 -5.27
CA PHE A 90 11.85 11.88 -5.77
C PHE A 90 12.32 10.44 -5.76
N LEU A 91 11.39 9.54 -5.43
CA LEU A 91 11.54 8.12 -5.58
C LEU A 91 10.40 7.59 -6.43
N VAL A 92 10.67 6.58 -7.25
CA VAL A 92 9.67 5.88 -8.05
C VAL A 92 9.32 4.54 -7.40
N ALA A 93 8.03 4.20 -7.37
CA ALA A 93 7.59 2.88 -6.92
C ALA A 93 8.12 1.80 -7.89
N SER A 94 8.77 0.76 -7.37
CA SER A 94 9.47 -0.23 -8.21
C SER A 94 8.53 -1.01 -9.13
N GLY A 95 7.26 -1.18 -8.75
CA GLY A 95 6.26 -1.91 -9.54
C GLY A 95 5.88 -1.23 -10.87
N LEU A 96 6.34 0.01 -11.09
CA LEU A 96 6.04 0.79 -12.29
C LEU A 96 7.16 0.68 -13.33
N LEU A 97 8.32 0.09 -12.99
CA LEU A 97 9.43 -0.07 -13.93
C LEU A 97 9.02 -1.03 -15.06
N ALA A 98 9.03 -0.54 -16.30
CA ALA A 98 8.80 -1.38 -17.47
C ALA A 98 10.05 -2.20 -17.77
N ALA A 99 9.91 -3.41 -18.36
CA ALA A 99 10.94 -4.45 -18.47
C ALA A 99 12.29 -4.07 -19.14
N LYS A 100 12.45 -2.84 -19.65
CA LYS A 100 13.71 -2.34 -20.22
C LYS A 100 14.50 -1.55 -19.16
N ASN A 101 15.81 -1.79 -19.08
CA ASN A 101 16.72 -1.05 -18.19
C ASN A 101 16.30 -1.09 -16.71
N VAL A 102 15.75 -2.22 -16.26
CA VAL A 102 15.41 -2.47 -14.86
C VAL A 102 16.66 -2.97 -14.13
N PRO A 103 16.93 -2.51 -12.89
CA PRO A 103 18.05 -3.02 -12.10
C PRO A 103 17.93 -4.53 -11.85
N SER A 104 19.05 -5.23 -11.95
CA SER A 104 19.12 -6.66 -11.57
C SER A 104 19.25 -6.78 -10.06
N ILE A 105 18.29 -7.44 -9.43
CA ILE A 105 18.25 -7.60 -7.98
C ILE A 105 19.06 -8.82 -7.57
N GLN A 106 19.98 -8.60 -6.64
CA GLN A 106 20.88 -9.61 -6.08
C GLN A 106 20.51 -9.94 -4.62
N ALA A 107 19.85 -9.02 -3.91
CA ALA A 107 19.39 -9.25 -2.55
C ALA A 107 18.10 -8.47 -2.24
N VAL A 108 17.33 -8.99 -1.28
CA VAL A 108 16.15 -8.32 -0.70
C VAL A 108 16.47 -7.92 0.73
N GLU A 109 16.12 -6.70 1.08
CA GLU A 109 16.27 -6.16 2.43
C GLU A 109 14.91 -5.73 2.98
N HIS A 110 14.53 -6.27 4.15
CA HIS A 110 13.28 -5.96 4.82
C HIS A 110 13.48 -4.80 5.80
N TRP A 111 12.65 -3.76 5.68
CA TRP A 111 12.72 -2.56 6.50
C TRP A 111 11.46 -2.45 7.35
N GLN A 112 11.60 -2.28 8.66
CA GLN A 112 10.46 -2.18 9.59
C GLN A 112 9.51 -3.40 9.56
N SER A 113 10.05 -4.60 9.34
CA SER A 113 9.29 -5.86 9.39
C SER A 113 8.63 -6.08 10.75
N SER A 114 9.24 -5.62 11.85
CA SER A 114 8.70 -5.72 13.21
C SER A 114 7.36 -5.01 13.41
N GLU A 115 7.02 -4.00 12.58
CA GLU A 115 5.73 -3.33 12.62
C GLU A 115 4.57 -4.19 12.08
N THR A 116 4.86 -5.33 11.44
CA THR A 116 3.84 -6.28 10.97
C THR A 116 3.23 -7.07 12.12
N GLY A 117 4.01 -7.37 13.16
CA GLY A 117 3.59 -8.23 14.28
C GLY A 117 3.49 -9.71 13.93
N ASP A 118 3.20 -10.06 12.67
CA ASP A 118 3.11 -11.42 12.14
C ASP A 118 4.26 -11.81 11.19
N GLY A 119 5.23 -10.90 10.98
CA GLY A 119 6.35 -11.05 10.05
C GLY A 119 6.06 -10.54 8.63
N GLY A 120 4.79 -10.27 8.30
CA GLY A 120 4.35 -9.75 7.00
C GLY A 120 4.93 -10.51 5.81
N LEU A 121 5.26 -9.78 4.74
CA LEU A 121 5.89 -10.39 3.55
C LEU A 121 7.29 -10.95 3.86
N GLY A 122 7.97 -10.48 4.92
CA GLY A 122 9.28 -11.02 5.33
C GLY A 122 9.25 -12.47 5.79
N ALA A 123 8.12 -12.95 6.29
CA ALA A 123 7.95 -14.36 6.62
C ALA A 123 7.87 -15.27 5.38
N LEU A 124 7.52 -14.72 4.21
CA LEU A 124 7.27 -15.47 2.98
C LEU A 124 8.36 -15.29 1.93
N LEU A 125 9.08 -14.16 1.96
CA LEU A 125 10.09 -13.81 0.97
C LEU A 125 11.47 -13.80 1.63
N PRO A 126 12.41 -14.66 1.18
CA PRO A 126 13.77 -14.67 1.72
C PRO A 126 14.47 -13.32 1.52
N GLY A 127 15.15 -12.87 2.56
CA GLY A 127 15.90 -11.62 2.57
C GLY A 127 16.62 -11.42 3.89
N THR A 128 17.30 -10.28 4.02
CA THR A 128 17.93 -9.87 5.29
C THR A 128 17.14 -8.73 5.92
N GLU A 129 17.09 -8.71 7.24
CA GLU A 129 16.57 -7.53 7.95
C GLU A 129 17.57 -6.37 7.85
N SER A 130 17.04 -5.18 7.58
CA SER A 130 17.84 -3.96 7.52
C SER A 130 18.40 -3.61 8.89
N THR A 131 19.66 -3.19 8.92
CA THR A 131 20.26 -2.58 10.12
C THR A 131 19.84 -1.12 10.30
N VAL A 132 19.23 -0.51 9.27
CA VAL A 132 18.72 0.87 9.31
C VAL A 132 17.34 0.87 9.97
N THR A 133 17.21 1.65 11.04
CA THR A 133 15.92 1.90 11.69
C THR A 133 15.16 3.00 10.99
N GLY A 134 13.84 2.83 10.86
CA GLY A 134 12.92 3.75 10.20
C GLY A 134 12.54 3.38 8.77
N CYS A 135 11.66 4.20 8.20
CA CYS A 135 11.25 4.13 6.81
C CYS A 135 12.11 5.08 5.99
N ARG A 136 12.57 4.69 4.79
CA ARG A 136 13.34 5.59 3.92
C ARG A 136 12.63 6.92 3.63
N LEU A 137 11.30 6.90 3.53
CA LEU A 137 10.50 8.11 3.27
C LEU A 137 10.40 9.02 4.50
N HIS A 138 10.62 8.51 5.71
CA HIS A 138 10.60 9.27 6.94
C HIS A 138 12.01 9.32 7.52
N THR A 139 12.70 10.44 7.33
CA THR A 139 13.93 10.68 8.10
C THR A 139 13.55 10.69 9.59
N SER A 140 14.32 9.96 10.41
CA SER A 140 14.10 9.64 11.82
C SER A 140 13.97 10.83 12.80
N THR A 141 13.76 12.04 12.30
CA THR A 141 13.52 13.26 13.06
C THR A 141 12.04 13.54 13.34
N SER A 142 11.11 12.89 12.63
CA SER A 142 9.67 13.07 12.88
C SER A 142 9.10 11.88 13.68
N ASN A 143 8.85 12.11 14.97
CA ASN A 143 8.03 11.24 15.85
C ASN A 143 6.54 11.16 15.42
N GLU A 144 6.21 11.49 14.17
CA GLU A 144 4.89 11.28 13.60
C GLU A 144 4.75 9.81 13.20
N SER A 145 4.80 8.92 14.19
CA SER A 145 4.19 7.60 14.05
C SER A 145 2.69 7.83 13.81
N PRO A 146 2.04 7.07 12.92
CA PRO A 146 0.60 7.17 12.81
C PRO A 146 0.08 6.79 14.19
N ASN A 147 -0.77 7.61 14.82
CA ASN A 147 -1.25 7.44 16.19
C ASN A 147 -1.52 5.96 16.50
N ARG A 148 -0.48 5.27 16.97
CA ARG A 148 -0.53 3.87 17.34
C ARG A 148 -0.94 4.01 18.78
N GLU A 149 -2.26 4.02 19.01
CA GLU A 149 -2.73 3.55 20.31
C GLU A 149 -1.91 2.29 20.57
N SER A 150 -1.12 2.37 21.64
CA SER A 150 -0.10 1.41 21.98
C SER A 150 -0.69 0.03 21.78
N ILE A 151 -0.30 -0.66 20.70
CA ILE A 151 -0.55 -2.09 20.61
C ILE A 151 0.44 -2.66 21.61
N ASN A 152 0.04 -2.62 22.89
CA ASN A 152 0.60 -3.49 23.88
C ASN A 152 0.65 -4.85 23.21
N LEU A 153 1.80 -5.52 23.26
CA LEU A 153 1.89 -6.96 23.11
C LEU A 153 1.09 -7.59 24.26
N VAL A 154 -0.23 -7.37 24.25
CA VAL A 154 -1.17 -8.25 24.91
C VAL A 154 -1.02 -9.52 24.08
N GLU A 155 -0.66 -10.62 24.74
CA GLU A 155 -1.07 -11.95 24.29
C GLU A 155 -2.39 -11.80 23.54
N TYR A 156 -2.44 -12.24 22.28
CA TYR A 156 -3.56 -12.09 21.36
C TYR A 156 -4.81 -12.82 21.88
N THR A 157 -5.32 -12.37 23.01
CA THR A 157 -6.59 -12.68 23.63
C THR A 157 -7.57 -11.66 23.05
N SER A 158 -7.72 -11.70 21.72
CA SER A 158 -8.66 -10.85 21.01
C SER A 158 -10.07 -11.24 21.41
N THR A 159 -10.61 -10.56 22.42
CA THR A 159 -12.04 -10.51 22.72
C THR A 159 -12.81 -9.76 21.63
N SER A 160 -12.12 -9.01 20.77
CA SER A 160 -12.69 -8.42 19.55
C SER A 160 -12.94 -9.50 18.50
N GLN A 161 -14.20 -9.65 18.11
CA GLN A 161 -14.59 -10.48 16.96
C GLN A 161 -14.27 -9.81 15.61
N HIS A 162 -13.78 -8.57 15.63
CA HIS A 162 -13.63 -7.70 14.46
C HIS A 162 -12.17 -7.31 14.22
N LEU A 163 -11.71 -7.49 12.98
CA LEU A 163 -10.44 -7.00 12.44
C LEU A 163 -10.68 -5.65 11.75
N ARG A 164 -10.06 -4.58 12.26
CA ARG A 164 -10.17 -3.24 11.66
C ARG A 164 -9.29 -3.12 10.41
N ALA A 165 -9.83 -2.60 9.33
CA ALA A 165 -9.11 -2.23 8.12
C ALA A 165 -9.36 -0.75 7.80
N ARG A 166 -8.30 0.02 7.52
CA ARG A 166 -8.40 1.44 7.18
C ARG A 166 -7.28 1.91 6.27
N CYS A 167 -7.53 2.96 5.52
CA CYS A 167 -6.45 3.70 4.85
C CYS A 167 -5.71 4.60 5.86
N LEU A 168 -4.54 5.11 5.46
CA LEU A 168 -3.72 5.92 6.36
C LEU A 168 -4.48 7.16 6.87
N CYS A 169 -5.15 7.89 5.98
CA CYS A 169 -5.90 9.11 6.33
C CYS A 169 -7.20 8.86 7.11
N GLY A 170 -7.64 7.60 7.23
CA GLY A 170 -8.91 7.24 7.87
C GLY A 170 -10.16 7.57 7.05
N GLY A 171 -10.01 8.07 5.81
CA GLY A 171 -11.15 8.32 4.91
C GLY A 171 -11.91 7.06 4.48
N VAL A 172 -11.24 5.89 4.53
CA VAL A 172 -11.84 4.56 4.38
C VAL A 172 -11.54 3.78 5.65
N GLU A 173 -12.59 3.24 6.27
CA GLU A 173 -12.50 2.42 7.46
C GLU A 173 -13.66 1.43 7.50
N PHE A 174 -13.36 0.17 7.80
CA PHE A 174 -14.34 -0.89 7.98
C PHE A 174 -13.78 -1.98 8.91
N TYR A 175 -14.67 -2.87 9.30
CA TYR A 175 -14.37 -3.97 10.20
C TYR A 175 -14.72 -5.30 9.53
N ILE A 176 -13.81 -6.26 9.61
CA ILE A 176 -13.93 -7.60 9.08
C ILE A 176 -14.20 -8.54 10.25
N THR A 177 -15.37 -9.16 10.27
CA THR A 177 -15.70 -10.21 11.24
C THR A 177 -15.06 -11.53 10.82
N LYS A 178 -14.59 -12.33 11.78
CA LYS A 178 -14.24 -13.72 11.47
C LYS A 178 -15.49 -14.47 10.96
N PRO A 179 -15.34 -15.39 9.99
CA PRO A 179 -16.44 -16.27 9.63
C PRO A 179 -16.95 -17.07 10.83
N ASP A 180 -18.27 -17.26 10.92
CA ASP A 180 -18.94 -18.05 11.94
C ASP A 180 -19.96 -19.02 11.30
N ALA A 181 -20.79 -19.68 12.11
CA ALA A 181 -21.79 -20.62 11.60
C ALA A 181 -22.82 -19.96 10.65
N SER A 182 -23.10 -18.65 10.81
CA SER A 182 -23.98 -17.91 9.91
C SER A 182 -23.35 -17.69 8.53
N SER A 183 -22.01 -17.70 8.44
CA SER A 183 -21.29 -17.59 7.16
C SER A 183 -21.60 -18.71 6.18
N LEU A 184 -22.09 -19.85 6.67
CA LEU A 184 -22.52 -20.98 5.85
C LEU A 184 -23.88 -20.76 5.17
N GLN A 185 -24.70 -19.84 5.69
CA GLN A 185 -26.07 -19.59 5.22
C GLN A 185 -26.13 -18.58 4.07
N ALA A 186 -25.08 -18.52 3.24
CA ALA A 186 -24.81 -17.52 2.20
C ALA A 186 -26.09 -17.02 1.47
N SER A 187 -26.60 -15.90 1.99
CA SER A 187 -27.84 -15.26 1.59
C SER A 187 -27.58 -13.76 1.53
N SER A 188 -27.84 -13.15 0.37
CA SER A 188 -27.82 -11.69 0.22
C SER A 188 -29.27 -11.22 0.23
N PRO A 189 -29.74 -10.51 1.28
CA PRO A 189 -31.07 -9.90 1.28
C PRO A 189 -31.13 -8.64 0.42
N TRP A 190 -29.97 -8.07 0.07
CA TRP A 190 -29.84 -6.83 -0.71
C TRP A 190 -28.85 -6.97 -1.89
N PRO A 191 -28.97 -7.95 -2.80
CA PRO A 191 -28.05 -8.04 -3.92
C PRO A 191 -28.28 -6.88 -4.87
N ASP A 192 -27.20 -6.38 -5.49
CA ASP A 192 -27.23 -5.29 -6.47
C ASP A 192 -28.18 -5.57 -7.65
N LEU A 193 -28.57 -6.82 -7.85
CA LEU A 193 -29.54 -7.28 -8.86
C LEU A 193 -31.02 -7.01 -8.49
N LEU A 194 -31.35 -6.66 -7.23
CA LEU A 194 -32.74 -6.36 -6.82
C LEU A 194 -33.20 -4.97 -7.24
N VAL A 195 -32.27 -4.06 -7.53
CA VAL A 195 -32.58 -2.68 -7.86
C VAL A 195 -32.05 -2.39 -9.26
N PRO A 196 -32.87 -1.82 -10.18
CA PRO A 196 -32.38 -1.42 -11.48
C PRO A 196 -31.13 -0.52 -11.35
N TYR A 197 -30.09 -0.80 -12.13
CA TYR A 197 -28.78 -0.11 -12.01
C TYR A 197 -28.84 1.43 -12.13
N HIS A 198 -29.92 1.97 -12.67
CA HIS A 198 -30.15 3.40 -12.87
C HIS A 198 -30.97 4.07 -11.75
N THR A 199 -31.50 3.30 -10.79
CA THR A 199 -32.30 3.81 -9.66
C THR A 199 -31.52 3.92 -8.34
N GLY A 200 -30.21 3.64 -8.37
CA GLY A 200 -29.34 3.59 -7.18
C GLY A 200 -29.21 2.18 -6.60
N SER A 201 -28.43 2.03 -5.53
CA SER A 201 -28.29 0.76 -4.80
C SER A 201 -29.39 0.61 -3.75
N GLY A 202 -29.80 -0.63 -3.46
CA GLY A 202 -30.68 -0.93 -2.32
C GLY A 202 -30.06 -0.45 -1.01
N THR A 203 -30.82 0.28 -0.20
CA THR A 203 -30.35 0.72 1.13
C THR A 203 -30.32 -0.45 2.10
N ASN A 204 -29.22 -0.62 2.84
CA ASN A 204 -29.10 -1.56 3.96
C ASN A 204 -29.13 -0.80 5.30
N PRO A 205 -30.30 -0.26 5.73
CA PRO A 205 -30.39 0.66 6.86
C PRO A 205 -29.97 0.02 8.19
N ASP A 206 -30.15 -1.29 8.32
CA ASP A 206 -29.85 -2.06 9.52
C ASP A 206 -28.45 -2.70 9.46
N ASP A 207 -27.64 -2.37 8.45
CA ASP A 207 -26.29 -2.92 8.24
C ASP A 207 -26.22 -4.46 8.29
N ILE A 208 -27.25 -5.11 7.72
CA ILE A 208 -27.37 -6.57 7.67
C ILE A 208 -26.19 -7.14 6.89
N LYS A 209 -25.36 -7.93 7.58
CA LYS A 209 -24.21 -8.63 6.99
C LYS A 209 -24.68 -9.85 6.23
N TRP A 210 -24.04 -10.11 5.10
CA TRP A 210 -24.34 -11.25 4.25
C TRP A 210 -23.06 -11.82 3.67
N TRP A 211 -23.12 -13.08 3.23
CA TRP A 211 -21.96 -13.88 2.86
C TRP A 211 -22.03 -14.30 1.39
N LEU A 212 -20.89 -14.22 0.70
CA LEU A 212 -20.77 -14.72 -0.67
C LEU A 212 -20.80 -16.25 -0.64
N ARG A 213 -21.53 -16.86 -1.58
CA ARG A 213 -21.54 -18.32 -1.75
C ARG A 213 -20.18 -18.82 -2.21
N ASP A 214 -19.85 -20.01 -1.73
CA ASP A 214 -18.91 -20.93 -2.39
C ASP A 214 -19.31 -21.04 -3.88
N GLY A 215 -18.32 -20.87 -4.78
CA GLY A 215 -18.50 -20.96 -6.23
C GLY A 215 -18.66 -22.39 -6.77
N ALA A 216 -18.98 -23.37 -5.93
CA ALA A 216 -19.34 -24.71 -6.34
C ALA A 216 -20.56 -24.64 -7.28
N VAL A 217 -20.29 -24.91 -8.55
CA VAL A 217 -21.29 -25.08 -9.60
C VAL A 217 -21.89 -26.47 -9.41
N ASP A 218 -23.12 -26.52 -8.89
CA ASP A 218 -24.02 -27.68 -9.06
C ASP A 218 -24.70 -27.62 -10.44
#